data_AF-A0A7Y0R1Y0-F1
#
_entry.id   AF-A0A7Y0R1Y0-F1
#
_cell.length_a   1.000
_cell.length_b   1.000
_cell.length_c   1.000
_cell.angle_alpha   90.00
_cell.angle_beta   90.00
_cell.angle_gamma   90.00
#
_symmetry.space_group_name_H-M   'P 1'
#
loop_
_entity.id
_entity.type
_entity.pdbx_description
1 polymer ?
#
loop_
_entity_poly.entity_id
_entity_poly.type
_entity_poly.pdbx_seq_one_letter_code
_entity_poly.pdbx_strand_id
1 'polypeptide(L)'
;MDFLAIALVVFSAVLHAGWNILGKSHSGSGMAFTMAASLSACGVLTPYLIWYLITLGWTSLPVEFWGMLAFSGIAQIVYLVGLIMAYKHADVGVIYPIARALPVMMVGGFSVALGHALSSQQWLGFVLITFGCILVPLTHVRQVSLVA
;
A
#
# COMPACT_ATOMS: atom_id res chain seq x y z
N MET A 1 -19.89 -14.04 0.57
CA MET A 1 -18.45 -14.22 0.29
C MET A 1 -18.08 -15.64 0.66
N ASP A 2 -17.24 -16.30 -0.13
CA ASP A 2 -16.83 -17.68 0.11
C ASP A 2 -15.95 -17.78 1.37
N PHE A 3 -16.04 -18.89 2.11
CA PHE A 3 -15.26 -19.11 3.35
C PHE A 3 -13.76 -19.03 3.09
N LEU A 4 -13.32 -19.56 1.94
CA LEU A 4 -11.93 -19.48 1.49
C LEU A 4 -11.47 -18.03 1.33
N ALA A 5 -12.31 -17.17 0.73
CA ALA A 5 -11.99 -15.76 0.56
C ALA A 5 -11.81 -15.06 1.91
N ILE A 6 -12.68 -15.36 2.90
CA ILE A 6 -12.55 -14.83 4.26
C ILE A 6 -11.23 -15.30 4.89
N ALA A 7 -10.91 -16.59 4.79
CA ALA A 7 -9.68 -17.16 5.33
C ALA A 7 -8.42 -16.50 4.73
N LEU A 8 -8.39 -16.29 3.41
CA LEU A 8 -7.28 -15.62 2.72
C LEU A 8 -7.12 -14.16 3.17
N VAL A 9 -8.23 -13.43 3.35
CA VAL A 9 -8.19 -12.04 3.81
C VAL A 9 -7.66 -11.94 5.25
N VAL A 10 -8.12 -12.81 6.15
CA VAL A 10 -7.63 -12.85 7.54
C VAL A 10 -6.14 -13.23 7.57
N PHE A 11 -5.74 -14.23 6.81
CA PHE A 11 -4.34 -14.65 6.71
C PHE A 11 -3.45 -13.51 6.18
N SER A 12 -3.89 -12.81 5.13
CA SER A 12 -3.22 -11.62 4.61
C SER A 12 -3.06 -10.53 5.67
N ALA A 13 -4.10 -10.27 6.48
CA ALA A 13 -4.04 -9.30 7.56
C ALA A 13 -3.01 -9.68 8.63
N VAL A 14 -2.92 -10.97 9.00
CA VAL A 14 -1.92 -11.47 9.97
C VAL A 14 -0.50 -11.33 9.41
N LEU A 15 -0.27 -11.70 8.15
CA LEU A 15 1.03 -11.51 7.48
C LEU A 15 1.41 -10.03 7.42
N HIS A 16 0.44 -9.16 7.12
CA HIS A 16 0.66 -7.72 7.08
C HIS A 16 1.03 -7.15 8.45
N ALA A 17 0.34 -7.55 9.51
CA ALA A 17 0.68 -7.16 10.88
C ALA A 17 2.06 -7.67 11.29
N GLY A 18 2.35 -8.96 11.02
CA GLY A 18 3.65 -9.58 11.28
C GLY A 18 4.80 -8.86 10.56
N TRP A 19 4.59 -8.49 9.30
CA TRP A 19 5.53 -7.71 8.52
C TRP A 19 5.88 -6.37 9.17
N ASN A 20 4.86 -5.61 9.60
CA ASN A 20 5.07 -4.31 10.25
C ASN A 20 5.82 -4.46 11.59
N ILE A 21 5.57 -5.53 12.35
CA ILE A 21 6.28 -5.81 13.61
C ILE A 21 7.75 -6.14 13.34
N LEU A 22 8.04 -7.03 12.38
CA LEU A 22 9.41 -7.41 12.00
C LEU A 22 10.22 -6.22 11.47
N GLY A 23 9.57 -5.34 10.70
CA GLY A 23 10.18 -4.12 10.20
C GLY A 23 10.52 -3.10 11.28
N LYS A 24 9.82 -3.15 12.42
CA LYS A 24 10.07 -2.27 13.59
C LYS A 24 11.05 -2.89 14.59
N SER A 25 11.13 -4.22 14.68
CA SER A 25 11.97 -4.92 15.66
C SER A 25 13.46 -4.94 15.32
N HIS A 26 13.83 -4.79 14.04
CA HIS A 26 15.21 -4.67 13.63
C HIS A 26 15.72 -3.24 13.87
N SER A 27 16.73 -3.09 14.71
CA SER A 27 17.48 -1.84 14.99
C SER A 27 18.31 -1.32 13.81
N GLY A 28 18.08 -1.84 12.60
CA GLY A 28 18.74 -1.42 11.37
C GLY A 28 18.00 -0.27 10.66
N SER A 29 18.64 0.32 9.65
CA SER A 29 18.00 1.33 8.79
C SER A 29 16.73 0.74 8.16
N GLY A 30 15.56 1.35 8.38
CA GLY A 30 14.29 0.91 7.78
C GLY A 30 14.33 0.83 6.25
N MET A 31 15.27 1.53 5.61
CA MET A 31 15.58 1.41 4.19
C MET A 31 16.13 0.04 3.83
N ALA A 32 17.05 -0.52 4.62
CA ALA A 32 17.65 -1.83 4.37
C ALA A 32 16.60 -2.94 4.47
N PHE A 33 15.71 -2.87 5.47
CA PHE A 33 14.58 -3.79 5.59
C PHE A 33 13.63 -3.68 4.39
N THR A 34 13.24 -2.47 3.99
CA THR A 34 12.33 -2.25 2.86
C THR A 34 12.93 -2.69 1.52
N MET A 35 14.24 -2.53 1.34
CA MET A 35 14.95 -3.04 0.16
C MET A 35 15.07 -4.56 0.15
N ALA A 36 15.45 -5.17 1.28
CA ALA A 36 15.52 -6.63 1.41
C ALA A 36 14.14 -7.28 1.15
N ALA A 37 13.06 -6.66 1.63
CA ALA A 37 11.68 -7.04 1.37
C ALA A 37 11.32 -7.03 -0.12
N SER A 38 11.67 -5.93 -0.79
CA SER A 38 11.34 -5.73 -2.19
C SER A 38 12.13 -6.72 -3.05
N LEU A 39 13.40 -6.96 -2.70
CA LEU A 39 14.26 -7.89 -3.40
C LEU A 39 13.84 -9.36 -3.18
N SER A 40 13.41 -9.72 -1.97
CA SER A 40 12.89 -11.07 -1.70
C SER A 40 11.61 -11.35 -2.48
N ALA A 41 10.69 -10.37 -2.56
CA ALA A 41 9.50 -10.46 -3.40
C ALA A 41 9.86 -10.64 -4.89
N CYS A 42 10.84 -9.86 -5.40
CA CYS A 42 11.37 -10.05 -6.75
C CYS A 42 11.94 -11.46 -6.93
N GLY A 43 12.75 -11.94 -5.99
CA GLY A 43 13.36 -13.28 -6.05
C GLY A 43 12.33 -14.42 -6.11
N VAL A 44 11.23 -14.30 -5.36
CA VAL A 44 10.14 -15.29 -5.35
C VAL A 44 9.31 -15.24 -6.64
N LEU A 45 9.05 -14.04 -7.18
CA LEU A 45 8.19 -13.87 -8.36
C LEU A 45 8.93 -14.03 -9.70
N THR A 46 10.25 -13.84 -9.73
CA THR A 46 11.06 -13.92 -10.96
C THR A 46 10.96 -15.30 -11.64
N PRO A 47 11.06 -16.45 -10.95
CA PRO A 47 10.91 -17.76 -11.57
C PRO A 47 9.55 -17.95 -12.26
N TYR A 48 8.48 -17.45 -11.64
CA TYR A 48 7.14 -17.51 -12.23
C TYR A 48 7.05 -16.64 -13.49
N LEU A 49 7.60 -15.42 -13.45
CA LEU A 49 7.66 -14.54 -14.62
C LEU A 49 8.45 -15.18 -15.77
N ILE A 50 9.60 -15.80 -15.48
CA ILE A 50 10.39 -16.53 -16.48
C ILE A 50 9.58 -17.67 -17.09
N TRP A 51 8.94 -18.50 -16.26
CA TRP A 51 8.09 -19.59 -16.73
C TRP A 51 6.94 -19.08 -17.63
N TYR A 52 6.28 -18.00 -17.23
CA TYR A 52 5.21 -17.37 -18.01
C TYR A 52 5.70 -16.90 -19.38
N LEU A 53 6.83 -16.19 -19.43
CA LEU A 53 7.39 -15.65 -20.67
C LEU A 53 7.89 -16.74 -21.62
N ILE A 54 8.41 -17.85 -21.10
CA ILE A 54 8.82 -19.01 -21.90
C ILE A 54 7.60 -19.75 -22.47
N THR A 55 6.54 -19.91 -21.67
CA THR A 55 5.38 -20.75 -22.04
C THR A 55 4.41 -20.03 -22.98
N LEU A 56 4.12 -18.76 -22.71
CA LEU A 56 3.11 -17.99 -23.44
C LEU A 56 3.73 -17.01 -24.45
N GLY A 57 5.03 -16.77 -24.37
CA GLY A 57 5.76 -15.89 -25.27
C GLY A 57 5.56 -14.41 -24.99
N TRP A 58 6.55 -13.59 -25.36
CA TRP A 58 6.56 -12.14 -25.17
C TRP A 58 5.43 -11.41 -25.92
N THR A 59 4.95 -11.99 -27.03
CA THR A 59 3.90 -11.42 -27.88
C THR A 59 2.51 -11.51 -27.27
N SER A 60 2.33 -12.29 -26.21
CA SER A 60 1.07 -12.36 -25.45
C SER A 60 0.82 -11.11 -24.59
N LEU A 61 1.86 -10.30 -24.35
CA LEU A 61 1.77 -9.09 -23.55
C LEU A 61 1.55 -7.86 -24.45
N PRO A 62 0.42 -7.16 -24.31
CA PRO A 62 0.12 -5.97 -25.11
C PRO A 62 1.12 -4.83 -24.81
N VAL A 63 1.31 -3.88 -25.73
CA VAL A 63 2.27 -2.77 -25.54
C VAL A 63 1.87 -1.90 -24.33
N GLU A 64 0.56 -1.78 -24.10
CA GLU A 64 -0.04 -1.06 -22.97
C GLU A 64 0.39 -1.65 -21.62
N PHE A 65 0.63 -2.97 -21.53
CA PHE A 65 1.10 -3.62 -20.31
C PHE A 65 2.44 -3.03 -19.86
N TRP A 66 3.38 -2.83 -20.78
CA TRP A 66 4.69 -2.27 -20.46
C TRP A 66 4.61 -0.82 -20.02
N GLY A 67 3.69 -0.04 -20.62
CA GLY A 67 3.39 1.32 -20.18
C GLY A 67 2.84 1.36 -18.75
N MET A 68 1.87 0.50 -18.43
CA MET A 68 1.30 0.38 -17.08
C MET A 68 2.33 -0.11 -16.06
N LEU A 69 3.19 -1.06 -16.45
CA LEU A 69 4.28 -1.56 -15.61
C LEU A 69 5.26 -0.45 -15.24
N ALA A 70 5.70 0.32 -16.25
CA ALA A 70 6.62 1.44 -16.04
C ALA A 70 5.97 2.52 -15.15
N PHE A 71 4.72 2.89 -15.42
CA PHE A 71 3.99 3.87 -14.62
C PHE A 71 3.83 3.42 -13.16
N SER A 72 3.44 2.15 -12.95
CA SER A 72 3.29 1.57 -11.62
C SER A 72 4.63 1.53 -10.87
N GLY A 73 5.72 1.19 -11.56
CA GLY A 73 7.07 1.21 -11.00
C GLY A 73 7.50 2.60 -10.56
N ILE A 74 7.27 3.63 -11.39
CA ILE A 74 7.59 5.02 -11.05
C ILE A 74 6.75 5.48 -9.85
N ALA A 75 5.44 5.21 -9.86
CA ALA A 75 4.56 5.56 -8.74
C ALA A 75 5.02 4.88 -7.43
N GLN A 76 5.45 3.61 -7.50
CA GLN A 76 5.98 2.88 -6.36
C GLN A 76 7.29 3.48 -5.83
N ILE A 77 8.19 3.91 -6.72
CA ILE A 77 9.44 4.59 -6.32
C ILE A 77 9.12 5.90 -5.62
N VAL A 78 8.23 6.73 -6.19
CA VAL A 78 7.79 7.99 -5.58
C VAL A 78 7.20 7.74 -4.20
N TYR A 79 6.34 6.72 -4.05
CA TYR A 79 5.76 6.33 -2.77
C TYR A 79 6.83 5.93 -1.75
N LEU A 80 7.74 5.03 -2.10
CA LEU A 80 8.77 4.54 -1.18
C LEU A 80 9.75 5.64 -0.77
N VAL A 81 10.19 6.49 -1.71
CA VAL A 81 11.06 7.63 -1.41
C VAL A 81 10.35 8.64 -0.52
N GLY A 82 9.09 8.99 -0.84
CA GLY A 82 8.27 9.89 -0.02
C GLY A 82 8.09 9.34 1.40
N LEU A 83 7.83 8.04 1.55
CA LEU A 83 7.66 7.38 2.83
C LEU A 83 8.94 7.42 3.67
N ILE A 84 10.09 7.09 3.06
CA ILE A 84 11.40 7.14 3.73
C ILE A 84 11.74 8.57 4.16
N MET A 85 11.49 9.55 3.29
CA MET A 85 11.75 10.96 3.61
C MET A 85 10.84 11.46 4.71
N ALA A 86 9.56 11.12 4.70
CA ALA A 86 8.63 11.47 5.76
C ALA A 86 9.12 10.90 7.11
N TYR A 87 9.42 9.59 7.18
CA TYR A 87 9.89 8.97 8.42
C TYR A 87 11.21 9.53 8.97
N LYS A 88 12.01 10.22 8.13
CA LYS A 88 13.21 10.93 8.60
C LYS A 88 12.90 12.29 9.24
N HIS A 89 11.80 12.95 8.84
CA HIS A 89 11.51 14.34 9.20
C HIS A 89 10.36 14.51 10.18
N ALA A 90 9.55 13.48 10.43
CA ALA A 90 8.50 13.53 11.44
C ALA A 90 8.33 12.20 12.17
N ASP A 91 7.64 12.25 13.32
CA ASP A 91 7.41 11.08 14.15
C ASP A 91 6.57 10.03 13.40
N VAL A 92 7.03 8.79 13.46
CA VAL A 92 6.36 7.63 12.86
C VAL A 92 4.91 7.52 13.34
N GLY A 93 4.63 7.94 14.58
CA GLY A 93 3.28 7.95 15.16
C GLY A 93 2.29 8.85 14.41
N VAL A 94 2.74 9.92 13.74
CA VAL A 94 1.88 10.86 13.00
C VAL A 94 1.87 10.53 11.51
N ILE A 95 3.01 10.19 10.92
CA ILE A 95 3.10 9.93 9.48
C ILE A 95 2.45 8.61 9.10
N TYR A 96 2.63 7.56 9.89
CA TYR A 96 2.14 6.23 9.55
C TYR A 96 0.61 6.22 9.31
N PRO A 97 -0.21 6.83 10.18
CA PRO A 97 -1.65 6.88 9.95
C PRO A 97 -2.05 7.75 8.74
N ILE A 98 -1.37 8.88 8.50
CA ILE A 98 -1.64 9.74 7.33
C ILE A 98 -1.32 8.99 6.02
N ALA A 99 -0.15 8.35 5.97
CA ALA A 99 0.30 7.58 4.81
C ALA A 99 -0.64 6.40 4.47
N ARG A 100 -1.38 5.89 5.46
CA ARG A 100 -2.37 4.81 5.28
C ARG A 100 -3.79 5.31 5.00
N ALA A 101 -4.14 6.51 5.45
CA ALA A 101 -5.47 7.09 5.26
C ALA A 101 -5.68 7.65 3.83
N LEU A 102 -4.64 8.26 3.25
CA LEU A 102 -4.69 8.90 1.93
C LEU A 102 -5.02 7.92 0.78
N PRO A 103 -4.37 6.74 0.70
CA PRO A 103 -4.61 5.79 -0.37
C PRO A 103 -6.07 5.32 -0.46
N VAL A 104 -6.79 5.25 0.67
CA VAL A 104 -8.20 4.85 0.71
C VAL A 104 -9.07 5.82 -0.10
N MET A 105 -8.86 7.13 0.07
CA MET A 105 -9.58 8.14 -0.71
C MET A 105 -9.13 8.16 -2.18
N MET A 106 -7.83 7.93 -2.43
CA MET A 106 -7.31 7.85 -3.80
C MET A 106 -7.95 6.71 -4.59
N VAL A 107 -8.16 5.54 -3.97
CA VAL A 107 -8.87 4.41 -4.61
C VAL A 107 -10.27 4.81 -5.06
N GLY A 108 -11.01 5.53 -4.21
CA GLY A 108 -12.33 6.06 -4.58
C GLY A 108 -12.25 7.02 -5.78
N GLY A 109 -11.34 7.98 -5.73
CA GLY A 109 -11.14 8.95 -6.81
C GLY A 109 -10.75 8.32 -8.15
N PHE A 110 -9.79 7.39 -8.14
CA PHE A 110 -9.37 6.67 -9.35
C PHE A 110 -10.49 5.75 -9.88
N SER A 111 -11.28 5.13 -9.01
CA SER A 111 -12.42 4.31 -9.45
C SER A 111 -13.43 5.14 -10.25
N VAL A 112 -13.73 6.36 -9.79
CA VAL A 112 -14.60 7.30 -10.53
C VAL A 112 -13.94 7.76 -11.83
N ALA A 113 -12.64 8.07 -11.80
CA ALA A 113 -11.90 8.49 -12.99
C ALA A 113 -11.86 7.39 -14.07
N LEU A 114 -11.89 6.11 -13.67
CA LEU A 114 -12.02 4.95 -14.55
C LEU A 114 -13.46 4.69 -15.03
N GLY A 115 -14.43 5.52 -14.62
CA GLY A 115 -15.84 5.43 -15.02
C GLY A 115 -16.68 4.49 -14.16
N HIS A 116 -16.16 3.98 -13.03
CA HIS A 116 -16.96 3.17 -12.11
C HIS A 116 -17.87 4.06 -11.25
N ALA A 117 -19.16 3.74 -11.26
CA ALA A 117 -20.13 4.37 -10.37
C ALA A 117 -19.97 3.82 -8.95
N LEU A 118 -19.61 4.69 -8.01
CA LEU A 118 -19.55 4.36 -6.60
C LEU A 118 -20.86 4.73 -5.91
N SER A 119 -21.40 3.83 -5.10
CA SER A 119 -22.58 4.10 -4.29
C SER A 119 -22.27 5.05 -3.13
N SER A 120 -23.30 5.71 -2.61
CA SER A 120 -23.17 6.55 -1.42
C SER A 120 -22.66 5.77 -0.20
N GLN A 121 -22.97 4.47 -0.08
CA GLN A 121 -22.44 3.63 0.99
C GLN A 121 -20.93 3.39 0.85
N GLN A 122 -20.40 3.25 -0.37
CA GLN A 122 -18.96 3.07 -0.60
C GLN A 122 -18.19 4.34 -0.22
N TRP A 123 -18.69 5.51 -0.60
CA TRP A 123 -18.13 6.80 -0.18
C TRP A 123 -18.14 6.98 1.33
N LEU A 124 -19.26 6.62 1.98
CA LEU A 124 -19.34 6.65 3.45
C LEU A 124 -18.28 5.73 4.08
N GLY A 125 -18.08 4.53 3.53
CA GLY A 125 -17.05 3.60 3.98
C GLY A 125 -15.64 4.19 3.86
N PHE A 126 -15.31 4.81 2.73
CA PHE A 126 -14.02 5.47 2.54
C PHE A 126 -13.79 6.58 3.57
N VAL A 127 -14.78 7.46 3.77
CA VAL A 127 -14.69 8.55 4.75
C VAL A 127 -14.52 8.00 6.17
N LEU A 128 -15.29 6.99 6.56
CA LEU A 128 -15.20 6.38 7.88
C LEU A 128 -13.84 5.73 8.13
N ILE A 129 -13.28 5.03 7.14
CA ILE A 129 -11.96 4.40 7.25
C ILE A 129 -10.87 5.48 7.35
N THR A 130 -10.89 6.47 6.46
CA THR A 130 -9.92 7.57 6.46
C THR A 130 -9.97 8.35 7.76
N PHE A 131 -11.17 8.68 8.27
CA PHE A 131 -11.34 9.37 9.54
C PHE A 131 -10.86 8.50 10.71
N GLY A 132 -11.23 7.22 10.73
CA GLY A 132 -10.74 6.27 11.73
C GLY A 132 -9.22 6.20 11.76
N CYS A 133 -8.56 6.08 10.61
CA CYS A 133 -7.10 6.08 10.51
C CYS A 133 -6.47 7.36 11.06
N ILE A 134 -7.02 8.54 10.77
CA ILE A 134 -6.50 9.83 11.28
C ILE A 134 -6.67 9.94 12.80
N LEU A 135 -7.71 9.34 13.37
CA LEU A 135 -7.98 9.37 14.81
C LEU A 135 -7.07 8.44 15.63
N VAL A 136 -6.64 7.30 15.09
CA VAL A 136 -5.79 6.32 15.80
C VAL A 136 -4.58 6.94 16.54
N PRO A 137 -3.81 7.88 15.95
CA PRO A 137 -2.67 8.49 16.65
C PRO A 137 -3.03 9.53 17.73
N LEU A 138 -4.28 10.00 17.80
CA LEU A 138 -4.69 10.99 18.79
C LEU A 138 -4.89 10.29 20.14
N THR A 139 -3.93 10.44 21.05
CA THR A 139 -4.04 9.92 22.42
C THR A 139 -4.95 10.80 23.28
N HIS A 140 -5.15 12.06 22.90
CA HIS A 140 -6.13 12.97 23.47
C HIS A 140 -6.83 13.79 22.38
N VAL A 141 -8.15 13.92 22.48
CA VAL A 141 -9.01 14.72 21.58
C VAL A 141 -8.57 16.19 21.49
N ARG A 142 -7.83 16.67 22.49
CA ARG A 142 -7.30 18.05 22.58
C ARG A 142 -6.08 18.30 21.68
N GLN A 143 -5.49 17.27 21.07
CA GLN A 143 -4.37 17.39 20.13
C GLN A 143 -4.82 17.71 18.69
N VAL A 144 -6.13 17.81 18.43
CA VAL A 144 -6.67 18.38 17.19
C VAL A 144 -6.48 19.90 17.23
N SER A 145 -5.23 20.33 17.13
CA SER A 145 -4.89 21.72 16.84
C SER A 145 -4.56 21.77 15.35
N LEU A 146 -5.49 22.31 14.56
CA LEU A 146 -5.20 22.79 13.21
C LEU A 146 -4.21 23.95 13.36
N VAL A 147 -2.91 23.64 13.37
CA VAL A 147 -1.88 24.66 13.17
C VAL A 147 -1.89 24.95 11.68
N ALA A 148 -2.57 26.04 11.34
CA ALA A 148 -2.41 26.77 10.08
C ALA A 148 -1.02 27.43 10.05
#